data_AF-A0A1C7GUJ1-F1
#
_entry.id   AF-A0A1C7GUJ1-F1
#
_cell.length_a   1.000
_cell.length_b   1.000
_cell.length_c   1.000
_cell.angle_alpha   90.00
_cell.angle_beta   90.00
_cell.angle_gamma   90.00
#
_symmetry.space_group_name_H-M   'P 1'
#
loop_
_entity.id
_entity.type
_entity.pdbx_description
1 polymer ?
#
loop_
_entity_poly.entity_id
_entity_poly.type
_entity_poly.pdbx_seq_one_letter_code
_entity_poly.pdbx_strand_id
1 'polypeptide(L)'
;MAKFCGNCGNPVDENDKVCGNCGAPIVSDLEIKVEKRKAEHGRKWIPRILIGIVLFVMILYGGYTLATTSNEPCDWCQKTPTKAFTMKDGSKSYVCADCRHNCAWCDARATKHYENALGMMTFVCDECYHDIVD
;
A
#
# COMPACT_ATOMS: atom_id res chain seq x y z
N MET A 1 12.86 -52.13 -0.32
CA MET A 1 13.97 -52.07 -1.30
C MET A 1 15.24 -51.81 -0.51
N ALA A 2 16.36 -52.48 -0.78
CA ALA A 2 17.58 -52.23 -0.02
C ALA A 2 18.09 -50.80 -0.31
N LYS A 3 18.38 -50.02 0.74
CA LYS A 3 19.05 -48.72 0.62
C LYS A 3 20.56 -48.93 0.66
N PHE A 4 21.27 -48.11 -0.12
CA PHE A 4 22.72 -48.13 -0.20
C PHE A 4 23.28 -46.73 0.09
N CYS A 5 24.45 -46.67 0.70
CA CYS A 5 25.14 -45.41 0.95
C CYS A 5 25.53 -44.74 -0.37
N GLY A 6 25.11 -43.50 -0.59
CA GLY A 6 25.45 -42.73 -1.79
C GLY A 6 26.93 -42.37 -1.93
N ASN A 7 27.75 -42.53 -0.88
CA ASN A 7 29.18 -42.22 -0.89
C ASN A 7 30.08 -43.45 -1.10
N CYS A 8 29.79 -44.58 -0.43
CA CYS A 8 30.64 -45.78 -0.48
C CYS A 8 29.94 -47.05 -0.98
N GLY A 9 28.65 -47.00 -1.31
CA GLY A 9 27.90 -48.11 -1.89
C GLY A 9 27.52 -49.26 -0.93
N ASN A 10 27.90 -49.18 0.35
CA ASN A 10 27.57 -50.22 1.33
C ASN A 10 26.05 -50.23 1.63
N PRO A 11 25.42 -51.39 1.89
CA PRO A 11 24.03 -51.43 2.33
C PRO A 11 23.89 -50.70 3.67
N VAL A 12 22.80 -49.96 3.82
CA VAL A 12 22.47 -49.16 5.00
C VAL A 12 21.02 -49.39 5.41
N ASP A 13 20.74 -49.36 6.71
CA ASP A 13 19.39 -49.54 7.23
C ASP A 13 18.51 -48.32 6.91
N GLU A 14 17.18 -48.48 6.92
CA GLU A 14 16.24 -47.39 6.63
C GLU A 14 16.28 -46.27 7.68
N ASN A 15 16.70 -46.57 8.91
CA ASN A 15 16.77 -45.62 10.03
C ASN A 15 18.20 -45.15 10.38
N ASP A 16 19.22 -45.61 9.66
CA ASP A 16 20.60 -45.16 9.90
C ASP A 16 20.78 -43.71 9.44
N LYS A 17 21.17 -42.82 10.37
CA LYS A 17 21.45 -41.40 10.07
C LYS A 17 22.84 -41.19 9.47
N VAL A 18 23.74 -42.14 9.67
CA VAL A 18 25.16 -42.08 9.27
C VAL A 18 25.59 -43.47 8.82
N CYS A 19 26.37 -43.55 7.75
CA CYS A 19 26.89 -44.81 7.25
C CYS A 19 27.96 -45.36 8.21
N GLY A 20 27.71 -46.55 8.77
CA GLY A 20 28.66 -47.22 9.67
C GLY A 20 30.01 -47.59 9.05
N ASN A 21 30.15 -47.56 7.72
CA ASN A 21 31.41 -47.88 7.04
C ASN A 21 32.25 -46.65 6.66
N CYS A 22 31.64 -45.58 6.15
CA CYS A 22 32.38 -44.40 5.67
C CYS A 22 32.10 -43.11 6.45
N GLY A 23 31.19 -43.14 7.44
CA GLY A 23 30.83 -41.97 8.24
C GLY A 23 30.01 -40.90 7.51
N ALA A 24 29.64 -41.11 6.24
CA ALA A 24 28.84 -40.14 5.50
C ALA A 24 27.40 -40.08 6.06
N PRO A 25 26.81 -38.87 6.21
CA PRO A 25 25.43 -38.73 6.65
C PRO A 25 24.47 -39.31 5.60
N ILE A 26 23.51 -40.10 6.05
CA ILE A 26 22.47 -40.71 5.21
C ILE A 26 21.21 -39.88 5.41
N VAL A 27 21.05 -38.88 4.55
CA VAL A 27 19.81 -38.09 4.49
C VAL A 27 18.76 -38.90 3.75
N SER A 28 17.60 -39.12 4.39
CA SER A 28 16.51 -39.84 3.76
C SER A 28 15.82 -38.98 2.69
N ASP A 29 15.41 -39.61 1.57
CA ASP A 29 14.66 -38.93 0.51
C ASP A 29 13.36 -38.29 1.01
N LEU A 30 12.79 -38.84 2.08
CA LEU A 30 11.58 -38.33 2.71
C LEU A 30 11.86 -37.02 3.45
N GLU A 31 12.95 -36.92 4.20
CA GLU A 31 13.34 -35.69 4.89
C GLU A 31 13.66 -34.56 3.90
N ILE A 32 14.34 -34.89 2.80
CA ILE A 32 14.62 -33.92 1.72
C ILE A 32 13.32 -33.45 1.06
N LYS A 33 12.34 -34.35 0.83
CA LYS A 33 11.03 -33.99 0.26
C LYS A 33 10.19 -33.15 1.21
N VAL A 34 10.23 -33.42 2.52
CA VAL A 34 9.52 -32.66 3.55
C VAL A 34 10.06 -31.23 3.63
N GLU A 35 11.38 -31.06 3.71
CA GLU A 35 12.01 -29.74 3.77
C GLU A 35 11.78 -28.93 2.49
N LYS A 36 11.91 -29.56 1.32
CA LYS A 36 11.56 -28.92 0.04
C LYS A 36 10.09 -28.49 0.00
N ARG A 37 9.15 -29.34 0.43
CA ARG A 37 7.72 -28.97 0.48
C ARG A 37 7.43 -27.81 1.42
N LYS A 38 8.07 -27.76 2.60
CA LYS A 38 7.91 -26.63 3.54
C LYS A 38 8.43 -25.32 2.93
N ALA A 39 9.62 -25.35 2.33
CA ALA A 39 10.22 -24.17 1.69
C ALA A 39 9.42 -23.70 0.47
N GLU A 40 8.94 -24.63 -0.36
CA GLU A 40 8.15 -24.34 -1.55
C GLU A 40 6.75 -23.83 -1.19
N HIS A 41 6.12 -24.42 -0.17
CA HIS A 41 4.83 -23.96 0.34
C HIS A 41 4.93 -22.54 0.91
N GLY A 42 5.97 -22.26 1.71
CA GLY A 42 6.27 -20.91 2.20
C GLY A 42 6.47 -19.92 1.06
N ARG A 43 7.29 -20.27 0.05
CA ARG A 43 7.55 -19.42 -1.13
C ARG A 43 6.29 -19.10 -1.92
N LYS A 44 5.33 -20.02 -2.05
CA LYS A 44 4.08 -19.82 -2.82
C LYS A 44 3.01 -19.03 -2.06
N TRP A 45 3.02 -19.09 -0.72
CA TRP A 45 2.03 -18.40 0.11
C TRP A 45 2.36 -16.92 0.31
N ILE A 46 3.65 -16.57 0.39
CA ILE A 46 4.13 -15.18 0.50
C ILE A 46 3.61 -14.25 -0.63
N PRO A 47 3.70 -14.57 -1.93
CA PRO A 47 3.20 -13.68 -2.98
C PRO A 47 1.67 -13.53 -2.94
N ARG A 48 0.93 -14.56 -2.52
CA ARG A 48 -0.54 -14.48 -2.36
C ARG A 48 -0.93 -13.53 -1.23
N ILE A 49 -0.19 -13.56 -0.12
CA ILE A 49 -0.39 -12.61 0.98
C ILE A 49 -0.06 -11.20 0.52
N LEU A 50 1.08 -10.98 -0.15
CA LEU A 50 1.47 -9.66 -0.64
C LEU A 50 0.46 -9.08 -1.62
N ILE A 51 -0.03 -9.89 -2.57
CA ILE A 51 -1.09 -9.48 -3.49
C ILE A 51 -2.36 -9.10 -2.71
N GLY A 52 -2.76 -9.92 -1.73
CA GLY A 52 -3.92 -9.62 -0.87
C GLY A 52 -3.77 -8.30 -0.11
N ILE A 53 -2.59 -8.04 0.46
CA ILE A 53 -2.28 -6.79 1.18
C ILE A 53 -2.35 -5.59 0.22
N VAL A 54 -1.75 -5.68 -0.97
CA VAL A 54 -1.77 -4.60 -1.96
C VAL A 54 -3.21 -4.29 -2.39
N LEU A 55 -4.00 -5.30 -2.70
CA LEU A 55 -5.42 -5.12 -3.05
C LEU A 55 -6.21 -4.50 -1.90
N PHE A 56 -5.97 -4.94 -0.67
CA PHE A 56 -6.61 -4.39 0.52
C PHE A 56 -6.26 -2.92 0.74
N VAL A 57 -4.98 -2.54 0.61
CA VAL A 57 -4.53 -1.15 0.70
C VAL A 57 -5.17 -0.29 -0.40
N MET A 58 -5.26 -0.79 -1.63
CA MET A 58 -5.92 -0.08 -2.73
C MET A 58 -7.41 0.12 -2.48
N ILE A 59 -8.12 -0.89 -1.93
CA ILE A 59 -9.53 -0.79 -1.56
C ILE A 59 -9.72 0.23 -0.43
N LEU A 60 -8.87 0.20 0.60
CA LEU A 60 -8.94 1.17 1.70
C LEU A 60 -8.68 2.59 1.21
N TYR A 61 -7.65 2.79 0.37
CA TYR A 61 -7.35 4.10 -0.22
C TYR A 61 -8.49 4.60 -1.12
N GLY A 62 -9.02 3.74 -1.99
CA GLY A 62 -10.17 4.06 -2.85
C GLY A 62 -11.41 4.41 -2.03
N GLY A 63 -11.75 3.60 -1.02
CA GLY A 63 -12.87 3.86 -0.11
C GLY A 63 -12.71 5.16 0.68
N TYR A 64 -11.50 5.46 1.16
CA TYR A 64 -11.20 6.71 1.85
C TYR A 64 -11.38 7.93 0.93
N THR A 65 -10.83 7.89 -0.30
CA THR A 65 -10.98 8.99 -1.25
C THR A 65 -12.45 9.27 -1.57
N LEU A 66 -13.24 8.22 -1.81
CA LEU A 66 -14.68 8.32 -2.07
C LEU A 66 -15.46 8.88 -0.87
N ALA A 67 -15.09 8.51 0.35
CA ALA A 67 -15.75 9.01 1.57
C ALA A 67 -15.52 10.52 1.79
N THR A 68 -14.47 11.10 1.21
CA THR A 68 -14.15 12.54 1.35
C THR A 68 -14.73 13.43 0.24
N THR A 69 -15.34 12.83 -0.78
CA THR A 69 -15.99 13.56 -1.89
C THR A 69 -17.47 13.76 -1.60
N SER A 70 -17.94 14.98 -1.85
CA SER A 70 -19.35 15.37 -1.74
C SER A 70 -19.94 15.58 -3.14
N ASN A 71 -21.26 15.36 -3.26
CA ASN A 71 -22.01 15.57 -4.49
C ASN A 71 -22.70 16.95 -4.52
N GLU A 72 -22.39 17.81 -3.55
CA GLU A 72 -22.88 19.18 -3.51
C GLU A 72 -22.15 19.99 -4.59
N PRO A 73 -22.85 20.83 -5.35
CA PRO A 73 -22.28 21.53 -6.48
C PRO A 73 -21.21 22.52 -6.04
N CYS A 74 -20.17 22.70 -6.86
CA CYS A 74 -19.12 23.64 -6.54
C CYS A 74 -19.66 25.07 -6.42
N ASP A 75 -19.29 25.75 -5.34
CA ASP A 75 -19.71 27.13 -5.05
C ASP A 75 -19.35 28.11 -6.18
N TRP A 76 -18.34 27.80 -7.00
CA TRP A 76 -17.84 28.69 -8.07
C TRP A 76 -18.30 28.30 -9.47
N CYS A 77 -18.27 27.01 -9.80
CA CYS A 77 -18.52 26.53 -11.17
C CYS A 77 -19.67 25.53 -11.28
N GLN A 78 -20.33 25.18 -10.18
CA GLN A 78 -21.46 24.24 -10.10
C GLN A 78 -21.15 22.80 -10.54
N LYS A 79 -19.90 22.46 -10.84
CA LYS A 79 -19.48 21.09 -11.15
C LYS A 79 -19.36 20.24 -9.88
N THR A 80 -19.61 18.94 -10.04
CA THR A 80 -19.35 17.88 -9.05
C THR A 80 -18.30 16.90 -9.59
N PRO A 81 -17.62 16.11 -8.74
CA PRO A 81 -17.67 16.10 -7.28
C PRO A 81 -16.86 17.24 -6.65
N THR A 82 -17.16 17.53 -5.38
CA THR A 82 -16.49 18.59 -4.59
C THR A 82 -15.86 18.04 -3.32
N LYS A 83 -15.00 18.84 -2.70
CA LYS A 83 -14.56 18.63 -1.32
C LYS A 83 -15.16 19.71 -0.44
N ALA A 84 -15.65 19.32 0.73
CA ALA A 84 -16.12 20.23 1.76
C ALA A 84 -14.94 20.82 2.55
N PHE A 85 -14.98 22.13 2.76
CA PHE A 85 -14.05 22.89 3.59
C PHE A 85 -14.84 23.60 4.68
N THR A 86 -14.47 23.41 5.94
CA THR A 86 -15.15 24.04 7.08
C THR A 86 -14.64 25.47 7.27
N MET A 87 -15.57 26.42 7.26
CA MET A 87 -15.32 27.83 7.54
C MET A 87 -15.32 28.11 9.06
N LYS A 88 -14.91 29.31 9.47
CA LYS A 88 -14.87 29.72 10.89
C LYS A 88 -16.23 29.76 11.57
N ASP A 89 -17.30 30.05 10.81
CA ASP A 89 -18.67 30.04 11.30
C ASP A 89 -19.28 28.62 11.42
N GLY A 90 -18.52 27.59 11.03
CA GLY A 90 -18.96 26.20 11.02
C GLY A 90 -19.72 25.78 9.75
N SER A 91 -19.97 26.71 8.83
CA SER A 91 -20.51 26.40 7.50
C SER A 91 -19.49 25.66 6.64
N LYS A 92 -19.94 25.07 5.53
CA LYS A 92 -19.11 24.29 4.61
C LYS A 92 -19.10 24.95 3.24
N SER A 93 -17.91 25.20 2.70
CA SER A 93 -17.71 25.54 1.28
C SER A 93 -17.42 24.27 0.49
N TYR A 94 -18.04 24.13 -0.68
CA TYR A 94 -17.86 22.99 -1.58
C TYR A 94 -17.08 23.44 -2.81
N VAL A 95 -15.84 22.96 -2.95
CA VAL A 95 -14.96 23.38 -4.05
C VAL A 95 -14.45 22.17 -4.83
N CYS A 96 -14.62 22.18 -6.16
CA CYS A 96 -14.18 21.10 -7.04
C CYS A 96 -12.66 21.10 -7.21
N ALA A 97 -12.12 20.02 -7.79
CA ALA A 97 -10.69 19.87 -8.00
C ALA A 97 -10.09 20.97 -8.87
N ASP A 98 -10.76 21.36 -9.96
CA ASP A 98 -10.29 22.39 -10.89
C ASP A 98 -10.19 23.76 -10.20
N CYS A 99 -11.25 24.15 -9.49
CA CYS A 99 -11.34 25.44 -8.81
C CYS A 99 -10.33 25.59 -7.66
N ARG A 100 -9.94 24.50 -7.00
CA ARG A 100 -8.92 24.53 -5.94
C ARG A 100 -7.50 24.22 -6.42
N HIS A 101 -7.31 23.94 -7.71
CA HIS A 101 -6.01 23.49 -8.21
C HIS A 101 -5.02 24.64 -8.38
N ASN A 102 -5.53 25.79 -8.84
CA ASN A 102 -4.73 26.95 -9.20
C ASN A 102 -4.80 28.00 -8.09
N CYS A 103 -3.68 28.68 -7.89
CA CYS A 103 -3.55 29.82 -7.01
C CYS A 103 -4.35 30.98 -7.57
N ALA A 104 -5.21 31.57 -6.74
CA ALA A 104 -6.05 32.69 -7.13
C ALA A 104 -5.28 33.95 -7.56
N TRP A 105 -3.98 34.04 -7.24
CA TRP A 105 -3.18 35.24 -7.45
C TRP A 105 -2.16 35.13 -8.59
N CYS A 106 -1.62 33.94 -8.85
CA CYS A 106 -0.52 33.75 -9.79
C CYS A 106 -0.67 32.53 -10.69
N ASP A 107 -1.82 31.84 -10.65
CA ASP A 107 -2.14 30.63 -11.41
C ASP A 107 -1.20 29.42 -11.19
N ALA A 108 -0.19 29.53 -10.31
CA ALA A 108 0.62 28.40 -9.86
C ALA A 108 -0.24 27.36 -9.12
N ARG A 109 0.29 26.18 -8.86
CA ARG A 109 -0.45 25.16 -8.10
C ARG A 109 -0.73 25.63 -6.67
N ALA A 110 -2.01 25.63 -6.28
CA ALA A 110 -2.41 25.95 -4.92
C ALA A 110 -2.03 24.81 -3.94
N THR A 111 -1.49 25.20 -2.80
CA THR A 111 -1.04 24.32 -1.71
C THR A 111 -1.72 24.66 -0.40
N LYS A 112 -2.21 25.90 -0.25
CA LYS A 112 -2.88 26.44 0.93
C LYS A 112 -4.29 26.89 0.59
N HIS A 113 -5.10 27.00 1.64
CA HIS A 113 -6.41 27.62 1.58
C HIS A 113 -6.68 28.38 2.87
N TYR A 114 -7.46 29.44 2.78
CA TYR A 114 -7.92 30.22 3.92
C TYR A 114 -9.28 30.87 3.61
N GLU A 115 -10.00 31.27 4.66
CA GLU A 115 -11.22 32.05 4.54
C GLU A 115 -10.88 33.54 4.43
N ASN A 116 -11.28 34.18 3.32
CA ASN A 116 -11.02 35.60 3.09
C ASN A 116 -12.05 36.51 3.78
N ALA A 117 -11.86 37.83 3.70
CA ALA A 117 -12.74 38.81 4.34
C ALA A 117 -14.21 38.78 3.86
N LEU A 118 -14.49 38.13 2.72
CA LEU A 118 -15.84 37.95 2.17
C LEU A 118 -16.48 36.63 2.61
N GLY A 119 -15.84 35.85 3.49
CA GLY A 119 -16.35 34.55 3.93
C GLY A 119 -16.25 33.47 2.84
N MET A 120 -15.29 33.59 1.92
CA MET A 120 -15.07 32.62 0.84
C MET A 120 -13.73 31.91 0.99
N MET A 121 -13.70 30.61 0.68
CA MET A 121 -12.47 29.82 0.69
C MET A 121 -11.58 30.18 -0.49
N THR A 122 -10.44 30.82 -0.24
CA THR A 122 -9.46 31.18 -1.26
C THR A 122 -8.32 30.16 -1.28
N PHE A 123 -7.88 29.73 -2.46
CA PHE A 123 -6.80 28.77 -2.66
C PHE A 123 -5.58 29.46 -3.25
N VAL A 124 -4.42 29.26 -2.63
CA VAL A 124 -3.17 29.97 -2.99
C VAL A 124 -1.97 29.04 -2.90
N CYS A 125 -0.88 29.38 -3.58
CA CYS A 125 0.42 28.73 -3.38
C CYS A 125 1.09 29.23 -2.10
N ASP A 126 2.15 28.54 -1.67
CA ASP A 126 2.88 28.89 -0.44
C ASP A 126 3.50 30.29 -0.53
N GLU A 127 4.07 30.65 -1.68
CA GLU A 127 4.68 31.98 -1.92
C GLU A 127 3.66 33.11 -1.72
N CYS A 128 2.52 33.04 -2.43
CA CYS A 128 1.47 34.05 -2.28
C CYS A 128 0.77 34.01 -0.91
N TYR A 129 0.87 32.90 -0.17
CA TYR A 129 0.33 32.86 1.20
C TYR A 129 1.22 33.64 2.17
N HIS A 130 2.55 33.53 2.03
CA HIS A 130 3.49 34.29 2.84
C HIS A 130 3.30 35.81 2.68
N ASP A 131 3.14 36.28 1.44
CA ASP A 131 2.91 37.70 1.14
C ASP A 131 1.65 38.30 1.79
N ILE A 132 0.70 37.47 2.24
CA ILE A 132 -0.56 37.91 2.86
C ILE A 132 -0.47 37.91 4.40
N VAL A 133 0.40 37.07 4.96
CA VAL A 133 0.51 36.85 6.41
C VAL A 133 1.64 37.68 7.03
N ASP A 134 2.63 38.08 6.24
CA ASP A 134 3.72 39.00 6.63
C ASP A 134 3.29 40.48 6.58
#